data_AF-A0A955A347-F1
#
_entry.id   AF-A0A955A347-F1
#
_cell.length_a   1.000
_cell.length_b   1.000
_cell.length_c   1.000
_cell.angle_alpha   90.00
_cell.angle_beta   90.00
_cell.angle_gamma   90.00
#
_symmetry.space_group_name_H-M   'P 1'
#
loop_
_entity.id
_entity.type
_entity.pdbx_description
1 polymer ?
#
loop_
_entity_poly.entity_id
_entity_poly.type
_entity_poly.pdbx_seq_one_letter_code
_entity_poly.pdbx_strand_id
1 'polypeptide(L)'
;TLCWASSGSSGFKGSRKSTPFAAQLAAQSAAGTARSDFNMREVDVFVKGPGPGRESSIRSLQAAGLTVLSITDITPLPHNGCRPPKKRRV
;
A
#
# COMPACT_ATOMS: atom_id res chain seq x y z
N THR A 1 3.15 -2.16 -15.22
CA THR A 1 2.72 -1.19 -14.18
C THR A 1 2.26 0.07 -14.88
N LEU A 2 1.04 0.55 -14.58
CA LEU A 2 0.45 1.73 -15.23
C LEU A 2 0.76 3.02 -14.46
N CYS A 3 0.59 2.99 -13.14
CA CYS A 3 0.97 4.06 -12.23
C CYS A 3 1.61 3.47 -10.98
N TRP A 4 2.34 4.28 -10.22
CA TRP A 4 2.91 3.92 -8.94
C TRP A 4 2.98 5.16 -8.04
N ALA A 5 2.83 4.94 -6.73
CA ALA A 5 3.07 5.96 -5.74
C ALA A 5 3.60 5.32 -4.46
N SER A 6 4.32 6.10 -3.66
CA SER A 6 4.86 5.66 -2.38
C SER A 6 4.83 6.81 -1.38
N SER A 7 4.93 6.50 -0.09
CA SER A 7 5.04 7.55 0.93
C SER A 7 6.27 8.44 0.71
N GLY A 8 7.33 7.93 0.09
CA GLY A 8 8.50 8.72 -0.29
C GLY A 8 8.23 9.71 -1.43
N SER A 9 7.49 9.29 -2.47
CA SER A 9 7.14 10.18 -3.59
C SER A 9 6.14 11.26 -3.16
N SER A 10 5.35 11.00 -2.12
CA SER A 10 4.49 11.99 -1.44
C SER A 10 5.24 12.94 -0.49
N GLY A 11 6.58 12.94 -0.50
CA GLY A 11 7.40 13.91 0.26
C GLY A 11 7.72 13.53 1.71
N PHE A 12 7.28 12.36 2.20
CA PHE A 12 7.62 11.92 3.55
C PHE A 12 9.05 11.37 3.63
N LYS A 13 9.76 11.71 4.71
CA LYS A 13 11.15 11.29 4.98
C LYS A 13 11.29 10.64 6.36
N GLY A 14 12.25 9.72 6.49
CA GLY A 14 12.57 9.04 7.75
C GLY A 14 11.38 8.24 8.32
N SER A 15 11.21 8.31 9.65
CA SER A 15 10.13 7.65 10.40
C SER A 15 8.73 8.08 10.00
N ARG A 16 8.57 9.27 9.41
CA ARG A 16 7.25 9.75 8.97
C ARG A 16 6.67 8.93 7.81
N LYS A 17 7.51 8.18 7.08
CA LYS A 17 7.08 7.29 5.99
C LYS A 17 6.28 6.07 6.46
N SER A 18 6.40 5.66 7.73
CA SER A 18 5.72 4.47 8.27
C SER A 18 4.37 4.80 8.93
N THR A 19 3.85 6.00 8.73
CA THR A 19 2.58 6.43 9.30
C THR A 19 1.40 6.04 8.39
N PRO A 20 0.22 5.75 8.95
CA PRO A 20 -0.97 5.42 8.16
C PRO A 20 -1.42 6.58 7.27
N PHE A 21 -1.18 7.83 7.71
CA PHE A 21 -1.46 9.03 6.93
C PHE A 21 -0.61 9.13 5.66
N ALA A 22 0.68 8.82 5.76
CA ALA A 22 1.55 8.80 4.59
C ALA A 22 1.12 7.73 3.57
N ALA A 23 0.61 6.59 4.05
CA ALA A 23 0.08 5.52 3.20
C ALA A 23 -1.24 5.90 2.51
N GLN A 24 -2.10 6.68 3.19
CA GLN A 24 -3.32 7.25 2.61
C GLN A 24 -2.99 8.21 1.46
N LEU A 25 -2.09 9.18 1.69
CA LEU A 25 -1.73 10.16 0.66
C LEU A 25 -1.12 9.51 -0.59
N ALA A 26 -0.29 8.49 -0.39
CA ALA A 26 0.29 7.71 -1.48
C ALA A 26 -0.78 6.96 -2.28
N ALA A 27 -1.71 6.30 -1.60
CA ALA A 27 -2.82 5.59 -2.25
C ALA A 27 -3.75 6.54 -3.02
N GLN A 28 -4.06 7.72 -2.47
CA GLN A 28 -4.84 8.75 -3.14
C GLN A 28 -4.16 9.26 -4.41
N SER A 29 -2.84 9.50 -4.36
CA SER A 29 -2.07 9.95 -5.52
C SER A 29 -2.03 8.88 -6.64
N ALA A 30 -1.85 7.61 -6.27
CA ALA A 30 -1.92 6.49 -7.22
C ALA A 30 -3.33 6.35 -7.83
N ALA A 31 -4.38 6.46 -7.03
CA ALA A 31 -5.76 6.37 -7.52
C ALA A 31 -6.13 7.56 -8.43
N GLY A 32 -5.67 8.77 -8.09
CA GLY A 32 -5.89 9.96 -8.90
C GLY A 32 -5.26 9.83 -10.29
N THR A 33 -4.00 9.38 -10.38
CA THR A 33 -3.33 9.14 -11.67
C THR A 33 -3.98 7.99 -12.45
N ALA A 34 -4.33 6.88 -11.77
CA ALA A 34 -5.05 5.77 -12.39
C ALA A 34 -6.39 6.19 -13.01
N ARG A 35 -7.13 7.08 -12.34
CA ARG A 35 -8.43 7.56 -12.81
C ARG A 35 -8.30 8.61 -13.90
N SER A 36 -7.43 9.60 -13.73
CA SER A 36 -7.30 10.72 -14.67
C SER A 36 -6.66 10.29 -15.99
N ASP A 37 -5.57 9.53 -15.93
CA ASP A 37 -4.76 9.25 -17.12
C ASP A 37 -5.22 7.98 -17.85
N PHE A 38 -5.79 7.03 -17.11
CA PHE A 38 -6.16 5.70 -17.63
C PHE A 38 -7.64 5.36 -17.49
N ASN A 39 -8.45 6.27 -16.95
CA ASN A 39 -9.91 6.09 -16.78
C ASN A 39 -10.29 4.80 -16.04
N MET A 40 -9.46 4.37 -15.08
CA MET A 40 -9.74 3.19 -14.25
C MET A 40 -10.95 3.41 -13.35
N ARG A 41 -11.76 2.36 -13.21
CA ARG A 41 -12.95 2.35 -12.35
C ARG A 41 -12.87 1.26 -11.30
N GLU A 42 -12.56 0.04 -11.72
CA GLU A 42 -12.51 -1.16 -10.87
C GLU A 42 -11.07 -1.61 -10.63
N VAL A 43 -10.80 -2.09 -9.41
CA VAL A 43 -9.48 -2.61 -9.02
C VAL A 43 -9.58 -3.80 -8.07
N ASP A 44 -8.65 -4.74 -8.23
CA ASP A 44 -8.36 -5.80 -7.26
C ASP A 44 -7.17 -5.39 -6.39
N VAL A 45 -7.34 -5.50 -5.06
CA VAL A 45 -6.33 -5.07 -4.10
C VAL A 45 -5.55 -6.28 -3.59
N PHE A 46 -4.27 -6.32 -3.94
CA PHE A 46 -3.31 -7.28 -3.40
C PHE A 46 -2.49 -6.63 -2.28
N VAL A 47 -2.64 -7.15 -1.07
CA VAL A 47 -1.94 -6.64 0.12
C VAL A 47 -0.76 -7.54 0.46
N LYS A 48 0.41 -6.95 0.70
CA LYS A 48 1.61 -7.69 1.08
C LYS A 48 2.17 -7.16 2.40
N GLY A 49 2.10 -7.99 3.44
CA GLY A 49 2.76 -7.78 4.72
C GLY A 49 1.88 -7.11 5.80
N PRO A 50 2.24 -7.31 7.08
CA PRO A 50 1.56 -6.69 8.22
C PRO A 50 2.17 -5.32 8.53
N GLY A 51 1.67 -4.27 7.87
CA GLY A 51 2.13 -2.89 8.08
C GLY A 51 1.02 -1.96 8.57
N PRO A 52 1.36 -0.84 9.25
CA PRO A 52 0.37 0.09 9.80
C PRO A 52 -0.48 0.81 8.74
N GLY A 53 -0.01 0.90 7.49
CA GLY A 53 -0.72 1.54 6.38
C GLY A 53 -1.69 0.61 5.63
N ARG A 54 -1.84 -0.65 6.05
CA ARG A 54 -2.59 -1.67 5.30
C ARG A 54 -4.04 -1.26 5.04
N GLU A 55 -4.80 -0.99 6.09
CA GLU A 55 -6.21 -0.62 5.95
C GLU A 55 -6.41 0.81 5.45
N SER A 56 -5.54 1.74 5.86
CA SER A 56 -5.66 3.14 5.47
C SER A 56 -5.49 3.32 3.96
N SER A 57 -4.59 2.57 3.33
CA SER A 57 -4.45 2.58 1.87
C SER A 57 -5.70 2.05 1.16
N ILE A 58 -6.28 0.93 1.63
CA ILE A 58 -7.49 0.34 1.01
C ILE A 58 -8.67 1.33 1.08
N ARG A 59 -8.92 1.91 2.26
CA ARG A 59 -9.98 2.91 2.45
C ARG A 59 -9.75 4.13 1.57
N SER A 60 -8.50 4.54 1.40
CA SER A 60 -8.16 5.69 0.54
C SER A 60 -8.39 5.42 -0.95
N LEU A 61 -8.15 4.20 -1.44
CA LEU A 61 -8.43 3.83 -2.83
C LEU A 61 -9.93 3.90 -3.11
N GLN A 62 -10.73 3.39 -2.18
CA GLN A 62 -12.19 3.46 -2.27
C GLN A 62 -12.70 4.92 -2.21
N ALA A 63 -12.17 5.73 -1.29
CA ALA A 63 -12.53 7.14 -1.16
C ALA A 63 -12.10 7.98 -2.38
N ALA A 64 -11.03 7.59 -3.08
CA ALA A 64 -10.59 8.23 -4.32
C ALA A 64 -11.46 7.85 -5.54
N GLY A 65 -12.48 7.01 -5.34
CA GLY A 65 -13.49 6.70 -6.36
C GLY A 65 -13.23 5.44 -7.17
N LEU A 66 -12.25 4.62 -6.78
CA LEU A 66 -12.06 3.29 -7.36
C LEU A 66 -12.97 2.29 -6.64
N THR A 67 -13.67 1.44 -7.39
CA THR A 67 -14.45 0.34 -6.86
C THR A 67 -13.54 -0.85 -6.60
N VAL A 68 -13.41 -1.22 -5.32
CA VAL A 68 -12.62 -2.38 -4.91
C VAL A 68 -13.47 -3.63 -5.06
N LEU A 69 -13.08 -4.54 -5.97
CA LEU A 69 -13.80 -5.79 -6.21
C LEU A 69 -13.39 -6.88 -5.22
N SER A 70 -12.08 -7.03 -4.99
CA SER A 70 -11.54 -8.03 -4.09
C SER A 70 -10.37 -7.49 -3.26
N ILE A 71 -10.18 -8.08 -2.09
CA ILE A 71 -9.03 -7.82 -1.22
C ILE A 71 -8.38 -9.18 -0.94
N THR A 72 -7.16 -9.37 -1.43
CA THR A 72 -6.39 -10.61 -1.23
C THR A 72 -5.10 -10.31 -0.47
N ASP A 73 -4.83 -11.11 0.56
CA ASP A 73 -3.58 -11.06 1.30
C ASP A 73 -2.57 -12.04 0.68
N ILE A 74 -1.47 -11.50 0.18
CA ILE A 74 -0.35 -12.24 -0.42
C ILE A 74 0.91 -12.14 0.45
N THR A 75 0.74 -12.02 1.77
CA THR A 75 1.87 -12.03 2.71
C THR A 75 2.64 -13.35 2.62
N PRO A 76 3.94 -13.34 2.28
CA PRO A 76 4.70 -14.56 2.09
C PRO A 76 4.94 -15.27 3.44
N LEU A 77 4.39 -16.48 3.58
CA LEU A 77 4.61 -17.38 4.72
C LEU A 77 5.57 -18.50 4.29
N PRO A 78 6.84 -18.50 4.74
CA PRO A 78 7.79 -19.54 4.37
C PRO A 78 7.60 -20.80 5.20
N HIS A 79 7.60 -21.98 4.56
CA HIS A 79 7.59 -23.28 5.23
C HIS A 79 8.98 -23.64 5.75
N ASN A 80 9.37 -23.11 6.92
CA ASN A 80 10.70 -23.30 7.53
C ASN A 80 11.87 -22.98 6.57
N GLY A 81 11.77 -21.82 5.89
CA GLY A 81 12.79 -21.34 4.95
C GLY A 81 14.03 -20.74 5.62
N CYS A 82 14.55 -19.64 5.08
CA CYS A 82 15.74 -18.98 5.63
C CYS A 82 15.54 -18.58 7.10
N ARG A 83 16.58 -18.81 7.93
CA ARG A 83 16.58 -18.42 9.35
C ARG A 83 16.41 -16.91 9.50
N PRO A 84 15.39 -16.43 10.25
CA PRO A 84 15.24 -15.00 10.54
C PRO A 84 16.45 -14.42 11.29
N PRO A 85 16.73 -13.11 11.16
CA PRO A 85 17.79 -12.45 11.91
C PRO A 85 17.64 -12.65 13.42
N LYS A 86 18.75 -12.70 14.13
CA LYS A 86 18.75 -12.81 15.60
C LYS A 86 17.93 -11.68 16.22
N LYS A 87 17.14 -12.01 17.25
CA LYS A 87 16.35 -11.03 18.02
C LYS A 87 17.24 -9.85 18.44
N ARG A 88 16.80 -8.63 18.09
CA ARG A 88 17.53 -7.39 18.42
C ARG A 88 17.60 -7.21 19.94
N ARG A 89 18.73 -6.70 20.43
CA ARG A 89 18.97 -6.31 21.82
C ARG A 89 18.99 -4.78 21.88
N VAL A 90 17.82 -4.18 21.78
CA VAL A 90 17.63 -2.72 21.89
C VAL A 90 16.90 -2.46 23.19
#